data_AF-A0A208ZMJ8-F1
#
_entry.id   AF-A0A208ZMJ8-F1
#
_cell.length_a   1.000
_cell.length_b   1.000
_cell.length_c   1.000
_cell.angle_alpha   90.00
_cell.angle_beta   90.00
_cell.angle_gamma   90.00
#
_symmetry.space_group_name_H-M   'P 1'
#
loop_
_entity.id
_entity.type
_entity.pdbx_description
1 polymer ?
#
loop_
_entity_poly.entity_id
_entity_poly.type
_entity_poly.pdbx_seq_one_letter_code
_entity_poly.pdbx_strand_id
1 'polypeptide(L)'
;MFLSSKNYLRQFRSLVDNSESLSLAVAFWGKGADTLIENAWSGKTLRILYNFDSGRTNPQVIRNLLKLAEIKSRVQILTLDDLHAKLL
;
A
#
# COMPACT_ATOMS: atom_id res chain seq x y z
N MET A 1 -2.74 -17.63 2.34
CA MET A 1 -3.96 -17.62 1.50
C MET A 1 -3.56 -17.19 0.10
N PHE A 2 -3.95 -17.93 -0.95
CA PHE A 2 -3.64 -17.53 -2.33
C PHE A 2 -4.72 -16.59 -2.87
N LEU A 3 -4.32 -15.39 -3.29
CA LEU A 3 -5.20 -14.43 -3.96
C LEU A 3 -5.31 -14.80 -5.45
N SER A 4 -6.53 -14.99 -5.94
CA SER A 4 -6.80 -15.20 -7.38
C SER A 4 -7.42 -13.95 -8.00
N SER A 5 -7.23 -13.77 -9.31
CA SER A 5 -7.75 -12.60 -10.04
C SER A 5 -9.24 -12.36 -9.87
N LYS A 6 -10.05 -13.42 -9.73
CA LYS A 6 -11.51 -13.33 -9.55
C LYS A 6 -11.94 -12.67 -8.24
N ASN A 7 -11.16 -12.82 -7.16
CA ASN A 7 -11.53 -12.35 -5.82
C ASN A 7 -10.48 -11.42 -5.20
N TYR A 8 -9.43 -11.06 -5.95
CA TYR A 8 -8.26 -10.33 -5.46
C TYR A 8 -8.64 -9.09 -4.66
N LEU A 9 -9.43 -8.18 -5.27
CA LEU A 9 -9.76 -6.90 -4.64
C LEU A 9 -10.57 -7.05 -3.35
N ARG A 10 -11.53 -7.99 -3.33
CA ARG A 10 -12.36 -8.25 -2.15
C ARG A 10 -11.52 -8.83 -1.01
N GLN A 11 -10.68 -9.81 -1.33
CA GLN A 11 -9.83 -10.45 -0.34
C GLN A 11 -8.74 -9.50 0.16
N PHE A 12 -8.14 -8.70 -0.72
CA PHE A 12 -7.20 -7.65 -0.35
C PHE A 12 -7.83 -6.66 0.64
N ARG A 13 -9.02 -6.12 0.34
CA ARG A 13 -9.73 -5.21 1.25
C ARG A 13 -9.98 -5.87 2.61
N SER A 14 -10.49 -7.10 2.60
CA SER A 14 -10.71 -7.86 3.83
C SER A 14 -9.43 -8.07 4.65
N LEU A 15 -8.28 -8.30 4.01
CA LEU A 15 -7.00 -8.43 4.72
C LEU A 15 -6.57 -7.08 5.33
N VAL A 16 -6.73 -5.99 4.59
CA VAL A 16 -6.41 -4.64 5.07
C VAL A 16 -7.32 -4.24 6.24
N ASP A 17 -8.64 -4.44 6.11
CA ASP A 17 -9.65 -4.05 7.09
C ASP A 17 -9.50 -4.82 8.42
N ASN A 18 -9.15 -6.11 8.36
CA ASN A 18 -9.06 -6.96 9.54
C ASN A 18 -7.66 -6.97 10.19
N SER A 19 -6.69 -6.25 9.63
CA SER A 19 -5.33 -6.21 10.16
C SER A 19 -5.15 -5.08 11.16
N GLU A 20 -4.68 -5.39 12.37
CA GLU A 20 -4.26 -4.37 13.34
C GLU A 20 -2.94 -3.72 12.94
N SER A 21 -2.06 -4.50 12.30
CA SER A 21 -0.77 -4.05 11.75
C SER A 21 -0.60 -4.60 10.34
N LEU A 22 -0.24 -3.75 9.39
CA LEU A 22 -0.14 -4.11 7.97
C LEU A 22 1.21 -3.65 7.40
N SER A 23 1.89 -4.54 6.66
CA SER A 23 3.14 -4.23 5.95
C SER A 23 3.00 -4.57 4.47
N LEU A 24 3.04 -3.56 3.61
CA LEU A 24 2.91 -3.70 2.17
C LEU A 24 4.27 -3.55 1.51
N ALA A 25 4.62 -4.46 0.60
CA ALA A 25 5.79 -4.34 -0.25
C ALA A 25 5.34 -4.40 -1.71
N VAL A 26 5.21 -3.22 -2.33
CA VAL A 26 4.65 -3.07 -3.67
C VAL A 26 5.57 -2.20 -4.51
N ALA A 27 6.18 -2.83 -5.52
CA ALA A 27 7.11 -2.17 -6.43
C ALA A 27 6.45 -1.00 -7.19
N PHE A 28 5.22 -1.18 -7.68
CA PHE A 28 4.56 -0.22 -8.58
C PHE A 28 3.16 0.15 -8.11
N TRP A 29 2.90 1.45 -7.99
CA TRP A 29 1.60 1.99 -7.59
C TRP A 29 0.87 2.65 -8.75
N GLY A 30 -0.30 2.11 -9.08
CA GLY A 30 -1.20 2.63 -10.12
C GLY A 30 -2.23 3.60 -9.56
N LYS A 31 -2.93 4.31 -10.46
CA LYS A 31 -4.00 5.26 -10.12
C LYS A 31 -5.07 4.60 -9.23
N GLY A 32 -5.44 5.26 -8.13
CA GLY A 32 -6.50 4.83 -7.21
C GLY A 32 -6.07 3.84 -6.12
N ALA A 33 -4.78 3.47 -6.06
CA ALA A 33 -4.27 2.58 -5.02
C ALA A 33 -4.21 3.27 -3.64
N ASP A 34 -3.93 4.57 -3.60
CA ASP A 34 -4.04 5.43 -2.42
C ASP A 34 -5.44 5.43 -1.82
N THR A 35 -6.48 5.66 -2.63
CA THR A 35 -7.87 5.67 -2.17
C THR A 35 -8.30 4.32 -1.60
N LEU A 36 -7.77 3.22 -2.14
CA LEU A 36 -8.03 1.90 -1.61
C LEU A 36 -7.46 1.77 -0.19
N ILE A 37 -6.21 2.18 0.02
CA ILE A 37 -5.58 2.16 1.34
C ILE A 37 -6.32 3.09 2.31
N GLU A 38 -6.64 4.33 1.90
CA GLU A 38 -7.36 5.28 2.75
C GLU A 38 -8.72 4.75 3.23
N ASN A 39 -9.47 4.09 2.34
CA ASN A 39 -10.81 3.60 2.64
C ASN A 39 -10.82 2.27 3.42
N ALA A 40 -9.82 1.41 3.19
CA ALA A 40 -9.75 0.09 3.83
C ALA A 40 -9.00 0.12 5.17
N TRP A 41 -8.00 0.98 5.31
CA TRP A 41 -7.14 0.96 6.47
C TRP A 41 -7.79 1.61 7.70
N SER A 42 -8.24 0.76 8.64
CA SER A 42 -8.74 1.14 9.97
C SER A 42 -7.83 0.71 11.13
N GLY A 43 -6.75 -0.02 10.84
CA GLY A 43 -5.85 -0.59 11.84
C GLY A 43 -4.90 0.42 12.52
N LYS A 44 -4.06 -0.10 13.41
CA LYS A 44 -3.16 0.71 14.26
C LYS A 44 -1.85 1.08 13.58
N THR A 45 -1.16 0.17 12.91
CA THR A 45 0.12 0.48 12.23
C THR A 45 0.16 0.06 10.77
N LEU A 46 0.63 0.94 9.89
CA LEU A 46 0.76 0.68 8.45
C LEU A 46 2.20 0.97 8.02
N ARG A 47 2.83 0.02 7.34
CA ARG A 47 4.12 0.21 6.68
C ARG A 47 3.97 -0.07 5.20
N ILE A 48 4.48 0.81 4.36
CA ILE A 48 4.50 0.64 2.91
C ILE A 48 5.93 0.78 2.42
N LEU A 49 6.41 -0.21 1.69
CA LEU A 49 7.67 -0.20 0.96
C LEU A 49 7.37 -0.13 -0.54
N TYR A 50 8.02 0.78 -1.26
CA TYR A 50 7.86 0.93 -2.70
C TYR A 50 9.18 1.21 -3.43
N ASN A 51 9.19 0.97 -4.74
CA ASN A 51 10.32 1.29 -5.62
C ASN A 51 10.08 2.64 -6.31
N PHE A 52 10.98 3.60 -6.09
CA PHE A 52 10.92 4.92 -6.72
C PHE A 52 11.63 4.94 -8.09
N ASP A 53 12.79 4.31 -8.19
CA ASP A 53 13.71 4.41 -9.34
C ASP A 53 13.17 3.82 -10.64
N SER A 54 12.18 2.93 -10.58
CA SER A 54 11.66 2.26 -11.77
C SER A 54 10.87 3.16 -12.75
N GLY A 55 10.50 4.39 -12.37
CA GLY A 55 9.65 5.29 -13.16
C GLY A 55 8.23 4.79 -13.45
N ARG A 56 7.85 3.61 -12.92
CA ARG A 56 6.56 2.93 -13.19
C ARG A 56 5.49 3.22 -12.13
N THR A 57 5.88 3.89 -11.05
CA THR A 57 4.99 4.31 -9.96
C THR A 57 4.37 5.66 -10.28
N ASN A 58 3.06 5.79 -10.08
CA ASN A 58 2.37 7.06 -10.23
C ASN A 58 2.80 8.03 -9.10
N PRO A 59 3.49 9.15 -9.40
CA PRO A 59 3.99 10.06 -8.37
C PRO A 59 2.88 10.70 -7.54
N GLN A 60 1.68 10.86 -8.11
CA GLN A 60 0.54 11.43 -7.39
C GLN A 60 0.06 10.51 -6.26
N VAL A 61 0.10 9.20 -6.48
CA VAL A 61 -0.31 8.21 -5.49
C VAL A 61 0.65 8.23 -4.31
N ILE A 62 1.96 8.29 -4.58
CA ILE A 62 2.98 8.40 -3.53
C ILE A 62 2.83 9.71 -2.73
N ARG A 63 2.57 10.85 -3.41
CA ARG A 63 2.29 12.11 -2.71
C ARG A 63 1.09 12.01 -1.77
N ASN A 64 0.03 11.32 -2.18
CA ASN A 64 -1.15 11.13 -1.34
C ASN A 64 -0.85 10.21 -0.14
N LEU A 65 -0.11 9.12 -0.36
CA LEU A 65 0.32 8.22 0.72
C LEU A 65 1.25 8.92 1.74
N LEU A 66 2.14 9.81 1.27
CA LEU A 66 2.99 10.61 2.16
C LEU A 66 2.16 11.58 3.00
N LYS A 67 1.19 12.28 2.41
CA LYS A 67 0.24 13.13 3.15
C LYS A 67 -0.54 12.34 4.19
N LEU A 68 -0.98 11.12 3.85
CA LEU A 68 -1.64 10.24 4.80
C LEU A 68 -0.72 9.92 6.00
N ALA A 69 0.57 9.73 5.75
CA ALA A 69 1.56 9.48 6.79
C ALA A 69 1.87 10.69 7.67
N GLU A 70 1.79 11.90 7.11
CA GLU A 70 1.89 13.14 7.90
C GLU A 70 0.68 13.30 8.85
N ILE A 71 -0.52 12.94 8.39
CA ILE A 71 -1.77 13.07 9.17
C ILE A 71 -1.89 11.95 10.21
N LYS A 72 -1.48 10.72 9.85
CA LYS A 72 -1.60 9.54 10.71
C LYS A 72 -0.22 9.12 11.22
N SER A 73 0.06 9.41 12.50
CA SER A 73 1.34 9.15 13.20
C SER A 73 1.84 7.70 13.22
N ARG A 74 1.08 6.75 12.69
CA ARG A 74 1.39 5.31 12.68
C ARG A 74 1.45 4.73 11.26
N VAL A 75 1.55 5.57 10.24
CA VAL A 75 1.80 5.17 8.86
C VAL A 75 3.26 5.48 8.50
N GLN A 76 3.97 4.50 7.97
CA GLN A 76 5.36 4.60 7.53
C GLN A 76 5.43 4.33 6.04
N ILE A 77 6.01 5.27 5.29
CA ILE A 77 6.28 5.10 3.86
C ILE A 77 7.80 5.03 3.69
N LEU A 78 8.28 3.94 3.11
CA LEU A 78 9.70 3.63 2.93
C LEU A 78 9.97 3.32 1.46
N THR A 79 11.19 3.58 1.02
CA THR A 79 11.68 3.24 -0.33
C THR A 79 12.69 2.11 -0.28
N LEU A 80 12.67 1.24 -1.29
CA LEU A 80 13.72 0.28 -1.58
C LEU A 80 13.89 0.17 -3.10
N ASP A 81 15.08 0.53 -3.58
CA ASP A 81 15.34 0.75 -5.01
C ASP A 81 15.35 -0.55 -5.83
N ASP A 82 15.63 -1.69 -5.19
CA ASP A 82 15.57 -3.04 -5.80
C ASP A 82 14.33 -3.84 -5.34
N LEU A 83 13.21 -3.16 -5.11
CA LEU A 83 11.96 -3.82 -4.79
C LEU A 83 11.18 -4.19 -6.06
N HIS A 84 11.01 -5.50 -6.29
CA HIS A 84 10.19 -6.06 -7.37
C HIS A 84 8.92 -6.79 -6.87
N ALA A 85 8.69 -6.81 -5.56
CA ALA A 85 7.60 -7.57 -4.94
C ALA A 85 6.22 -6.93 -5.13
N LYS A 86 5.19 -7.77 -5.02
CA LYS A 86 3.77 -7.40 -4.85
C LYS A 86 3.19 -8.26 -3.74
N LEU A 87 3.56 -7.94 -2.51
CA LEU A 87 3.27 -8.74 -1.32
C LEU A 87 2.57 -7.88 -0.25
N LEU A 88 1.71 -8.54 0.52
CA LEU A 88 0.89 -7.98 1.60
C LEU A 88 1.02 -8.86 2.84
#